data_AF-A0A3N5RBT1-F1
#
_entry.id   AF-A0A3N5RBT1-F1
#
_cell.length_a   1.000
_cell.length_b   1.000
_cell.length_c   1.000
_cell.angle_alpha   90.00
_cell.angle_beta   90.00
_cell.angle_gamma   90.00
#
_symmetry.space_group_name_H-M   'P 1'
#
loop_
_entity.id
_entity.type
_entity.pdbx_description
1 polymer ?
#
loop_
_entity_poly.entity_id
_entity_poly.type
_entity_poly.pdbx_seq_one_letter_code
_entity_poly.pdbx_strand_id
1 'polypeptide(L)'
;MPVHFWTLTDVATRTWLDEFSFILAGADDEAASVEKYTLRGGLSEGVDVVEVNNGRLSISIVPTRGMGLWRGTCDGLELGWKSPVSFPVNPAFVNALDRGQIGWLAGFNELLCRCGLDANGPPGDGANLHGRIANIPAHRVEVSVDTEGPGTIAVTGLVDETMMFGPCLRLKSTVSTTLGANSLTIIDEVTNLSAKPADLELLYH
;
A
#
# COMPACT_ATOMS: atom_id res chain seq x y z
N MET A 1 10.06 -13.08 22.60
CA MET A 1 11.11 -13.34 21.56
C MET A 1 11.26 -12.04 20.78
N PRO A 2 12.45 -11.72 20.24
CA PRO A 2 12.66 -10.39 19.69
C PRO A 2 11.73 -10.14 18.50
N VAL A 3 11.26 -8.90 18.39
CA VAL A 3 10.59 -8.40 17.18
C VAL A 3 11.59 -8.52 16.03
N HIS A 4 11.18 -9.20 14.97
CA HIS A 4 11.94 -9.20 13.73
C HIS A 4 11.59 -7.96 12.93
N PHE A 5 12.59 -7.34 12.29
CA PHE A 5 12.41 -6.11 11.54
C PHE A 5 13.26 -6.12 10.28
N TRP A 6 12.66 -5.70 9.16
CA TRP A 6 13.33 -5.61 7.87
C TRP A 6 12.91 -4.34 7.14
N THR A 7 13.88 -3.68 6.51
CA THR A 7 13.65 -2.63 5.53
C THR A 7 13.67 -3.26 4.15
N LEU A 8 12.53 -3.30 3.47
CA LEU A 8 12.39 -3.88 2.13
C LEU A 8 12.77 -2.86 1.04
N THR A 9 12.39 -1.60 1.28
CA THR A 9 12.68 -0.47 0.40
C THR A 9 13.08 0.71 1.26
N ASP A 10 14.15 1.41 0.90
CA ASP A 10 14.49 2.73 1.42
C ASP A 10 15.36 3.47 0.41
N VAL A 11 14.76 4.44 -0.28
CA VAL A 11 15.43 5.26 -1.31
C VAL A 11 16.63 6.01 -0.73
N ALA A 12 16.57 6.45 0.53
CA ALA A 12 17.65 7.23 1.14
C ALA A 12 18.93 6.40 1.32
N THR A 13 18.78 5.11 1.64
CA THR A 13 19.91 4.17 1.80
C THR A 13 20.17 3.35 0.54
N ARG A 14 19.39 3.55 -0.53
CA ARG A 14 19.41 2.75 -1.77
C ARG A 14 19.14 1.26 -1.50
N THR A 15 18.35 0.98 -0.47
CA THR A 15 17.89 -0.37 -0.17
C THR A 15 16.69 -0.69 -1.03
N TRP A 16 16.76 -1.79 -1.78
CA TRP A 16 15.66 -2.35 -2.54
C TRP A 16 15.85 -3.85 -2.64
N LEU A 17 14.91 -4.62 -2.07
CA LEU A 17 14.88 -6.07 -2.20
C LEU A 17 13.95 -6.44 -3.35
N ASP A 18 14.44 -7.09 -4.39
CA ASP A 18 13.59 -7.57 -5.50
C ASP A 18 12.58 -8.62 -5.01
N GLU A 19 13.02 -9.48 -4.11
CA GLU A 19 12.25 -10.53 -3.45
C GLU A 19 12.58 -10.56 -1.96
N PHE A 20 11.59 -10.89 -1.14
CA PHE A 20 11.74 -11.16 0.30
C PHE A 20 10.75 -12.24 0.70
N SER A 21 11.15 -13.11 1.63
CA SER A 21 10.24 -14.09 2.22
C SER A 21 10.62 -14.33 3.67
N PHE A 22 9.62 -14.30 4.55
CA PHE A 22 9.72 -14.72 5.93
C PHE A 22 8.54 -15.64 6.26
N ILE A 23 8.82 -16.79 6.86
CA ILE A 23 7.82 -17.78 7.25
C ILE A 23 7.94 -18.00 8.76
N LEU A 24 6.83 -17.85 9.45
CA LEU A 24 6.67 -18.22 10.85
C LEU A 24 5.96 -19.57 10.92
N ALA A 25 6.69 -20.59 11.37
CA ALA A 25 6.14 -21.94 11.50
C ALA A 25 5.00 -21.96 12.54
N GLY A 26 3.82 -22.42 12.12
CA GLY A 26 2.68 -22.73 12.99
C GLY A 26 2.72 -24.17 13.50
N ALA A 27 1.83 -24.50 14.43
CA ALA A 27 1.50 -25.89 14.72
C ALA A 27 0.48 -26.35 13.65
N ASP A 28 0.93 -27.19 12.71
CA ASP A 28 0.23 -27.64 11.49
C ASP A 28 0.37 -26.69 10.27
N ASP A 29 -0.27 -27.03 9.13
CA ASP A 29 -0.19 -26.35 7.81
C ASP A 29 -0.61 -24.85 7.81
N GLU A 30 -0.91 -24.27 8.98
CA GLU A 30 -1.21 -22.84 9.20
C GLU A 30 0.06 -22.02 9.42
N ALA A 31 0.98 -22.04 8.45
CA ALA A 31 2.16 -21.17 8.49
C ALA A 31 1.78 -19.72 8.14
N ALA A 32 2.17 -18.77 9.00
CA ALA A 32 2.07 -17.35 8.68
C ALA A 32 3.30 -16.91 7.87
N SER A 33 3.12 -15.99 6.93
CA SER A 33 4.19 -15.53 6.05
C SER A 33 4.08 -14.05 5.68
N VAL A 34 5.23 -13.50 5.30
CA VAL A 34 5.33 -12.22 4.60
C VAL A 34 6.23 -12.41 3.41
N GLU A 35 5.74 -12.07 2.22
CA GLU A 35 6.48 -12.17 0.98
C GLU A 35 6.46 -10.85 0.23
N LYS A 36 7.59 -10.44 -0.35
CA LYS A 36 7.65 -9.36 -1.34
C LYS A 36 8.05 -9.94 -2.67
N TYR A 37 7.39 -9.49 -3.74
CA TYR A 37 7.81 -9.73 -5.10
C TYR A 37 7.48 -8.54 -6.00
N THR A 38 8.10 -8.50 -7.17
CA THR A 38 7.86 -7.48 -8.20
C THR A 38 7.12 -8.09 -9.38
N LEU A 39 5.94 -7.56 -9.73
CA LEU A 39 5.20 -7.94 -10.92
C LEU A 39 5.98 -7.57 -12.19
N ARG A 40 5.94 -8.47 -13.18
CA ARG A 40 6.59 -8.31 -14.48
C ARG A 40 5.57 -8.47 -15.61
N GLY A 41 5.77 -7.72 -16.69
CA GLY A 41 4.97 -7.76 -17.92
C GLY A 41 3.81 -6.76 -17.97
N GLY A 42 3.53 -6.28 -19.18
CA GLY A 42 2.43 -5.37 -19.45
C GLY A 42 2.48 -4.08 -18.63
N LEU A 43 1.31 -3.60 -18.19
CA LEU A 43 1.18 -2.39 -17.38
C LEU A 43 1.55 -2.59 -15.90
N SER A 44 1.79 -3.83 -15.47
CA SER A 44 2.20 -4.16 -14.10
C SER A 44 3.72 -4.22 -13.94
N GLU A 45 4.49 -3.99 -15.01
CA GLU A 45 5.95 -4.00 -14.95
C GLU A 45 6.47 -3.08 -13.83
N GLY A 46 7.21 -3.66 -12.88
CA GLY A 46 7.83 -2.93 -11.78
C GLY A 46 6.89 -2.57 -10.63
N VAL A 47 5.71 -3.19 -10.52
CA VAL A 47 4.84 -3.04 -9.36
C VAL A 47 5.25 -4.00 -8.25
N ASP A 48 5.62 -3.46 -7.10
CA ASP A 48 5.88 -4.23 -5.89
C ASP A 48 4.59 -4.64 -5.20
N VAL A 49 4.57 -5.88 -4.71
CA VAL A 49 3.53 -6.42 -3.85
C VAL A 49 4.18 -6.99 -2.60
N VAL A 50 3.58 -6.70 -1.44
CA VAL A 50 3.89 -7.36 -0.16
C VAL A 50 2.67 -8.16 0.24
N GLU A 51 2.75 -9.48 0.14
CA GLU A 51 1.73 -10.41 0.63
C GLU A 51 1.93 -10.64 2.12
N VAL A 52 0.87 -10.45 2.90
CA VAL A 52 0.83 -10.82 4.31
C VAL A 52 -0.17 -11.93 4.48
N ASN A 53 0.24 -13.05 5.06
CA ASN A 53 -0.63 -14.14 5.48
C ASN A 53 -0.41 -14.41 6.97
N ASN A 54 -1.47 -14.30 7.77
CA ASN A 54 -1.39 -14.52 9.22
C ASN A 54 -1.78 -15.95 9.65
N GLY A 55 -1.97 -16.87 8.69
CA GLY A 55 -2.46 -18.23 8.88
C GLY A 55 -3.96 -18.40 8.55
N ARG A 56 -4.76 -17.33 8.68
CA ARG A 56 -6.22 -17.34 8.45
C ARG A 56 -6.69 -16.31 7.43
N LEU A 57 -6.11 -15.11 7.48
CA LEU A 57 -6.34 -13.99 6.59
C LEU A 57 -5.07 -13.70 5.80
N SER A 58 -5.23 -13.51 4.49
CA SER A 58 -4.20 -13.01 3.60
C SER A 58 -4.61 -11.67 2.97
N ILE A 59 -3.65 -10.79 2.74
CA ILE A 59 -3.86 -9.49 2.09
C ILE A 59 -2.61 -9.06 1.30
N SER A 60 -2.83 -8.59 0.08
CA SER A 60 -1.80 -8.04 -0.80
C SER A 60 -1.72 -6.52 -0.62
N ILE A 61 -0.59 -6.01 -0.16
CA ILE A 61 -0.30 -4.57 -0.03
C ILE A 61 0.54 -4.15 -1.23
N VAL A 62 0.26 -3.00 -1.83
CA VAL A 62 0.94 -2.53 -3.06
C VAL A 62 1.71 -1.23 -2.79
N PRO A 63 2.99 -1.31 -2.36
CA PRO A 63 3.78 -0.10 -2.07
C PRO A 63 3.94 0.84 -3.25
N THR A 64 4.04 0.32 -4.48
CA THR A 64 4.12 1.13 -5.70
C THR A 64 2.87 1.98 -5.94
N ARG A 65 1.74 1.62 -5.30
CA ARG A 65 0.43 2.28 -5.45
C ARG A 65 -0.06 2.84 -4.11
N GLY A 66 0.77 3.67 -3.46
CA GLY A 66 0.37 4.41 -2.26
C GLY A 66 0.02 3.54 -1.05
N MET A 67 0.60 2.34 -0.94
CA MET A 67 0.27 1.35 0.09
C MET A 67 -1.19 0.84 0.04
N GLY A 68 -1.83 0.85 -1.15
CA GLY A 68 -3.17 0.32 -1.35
C GLY A 68 -3.28 -1.18 -1.04
N LEU A 69 -4.47 -1.65 -0.68
CA LEU A 69 -4.76 -3.08 -0.48
C LEU A 69 -5.40 -3.63 -1.74
N TRP A 70 -4.73 -4.51 -2.46
CA TRP A 70 -5.22 -5.01 -3.74
C TRP A 70 -6.34 -6.03 -3.55
N ARG A 71 -6.05 -7.13 -2.86
CA ARG A 71 -6.98 -8.26 -2.66
C ARG A 71 -6.52 -9.11 -1.49
N GLY A 72 -7.38 -10.01 -1.03
CA GLY A 72 -7.04 -10.94 0.04
C GLY A 72 -7.97 -12.14 0.09
N THR A 73 -7.77 -12.99 1.08
CA THR A 73 -8.69 -14.07 1.43
C THR A 73 -8.83 -14.19 2.93
N CYS A 74 -9.99 -14.65 3.41
CA CYS A 74 -10.18 -15.02 4.81
C CYS A 74 -11.18 -16.17 4.89
N ASP A 75 -10.82 -17.27 5.53
CA ASP A 75 -11.67 -18.46 5.67
C ASP A 75 -12.26 -18.96 4.32
N GLY A 76 -11.47 -18.88 3.25
CA GLY A 76 -11.87 -19.28 1.89
C GLY A 76 -12.76 -18.26 1.14
N LEU A 77 -13.07 -17.11 1.74
CA LEU A 77 -13.77 -16.01 1.08
C LEU A 77 -12.77 -15.05 0.43
N GLU A 78 -13.03 -14.67 -0.83
CA GLU A 78 -12.25 -13.64 -1.53
C GLU A 78 -12.60 -12.24 -1.01
N LEU A 79 -11.58 -11.46 -0.66
CA LEU A 79 -11.69 -10.05 -0.29
C LEU A 79 -11.27 -9.20 -1.50
N GLY A 80 -12.22 -8.54 -2.15
CA GLY A 80 -11.97 -7.70 -3.32
C GLY A 80 -13.18 -7.62 -4.24
N TRP A 81 -12.97 -7.06 -5.42
CA TRP A 81 -13.96 -6.97 -6.48
C TRP A 81 -13.31 -7.18 -7.85
N LYS A 82 -14.12 -7.50 -8.87
CA LYS A 82 -13.63 -7.83 -10.20
C LYS A 82 -13.63 -6.59 -11.10
N SER A 83 -12.54 -5.83 -11.05
CA SER A 83 -12.30 -4.70 -11.94
C SER A 83 -11.97 -5.17 -13.38
N PRO A 84 -12.38 -4.41 -14.42
CA PRO A 84 -11.85 -4.62 -15.78
C PRO A 84 -10.32 -4.38 -15.86
N VAL A 85 -9.73 -3.65 -14.90
CA VAL A 85 -8.28 -3.54 -14.72
C VAL A 85 -7.82 -4.72 -13.87
N SER A 86 -7.42 -5.81 -14.51
CA SER A 86 -7.24 -7.10 -13.81
C SER A 86 -6.02 -7.19 -12.90
N PHE A 87 -5.00 -6.35 -13.10
CA PHE A 87 -3.75 -6.36 -12.33
C PHE A 87 -3.32 -4.96 -11.92
N PRO A 88 -2.62 -4.78 -10.78
CA PRO A 88 -2.11 -3.48 -10.35
C PRO A 88 -1.29 -2.83 -11.46
N VAL A 89 -1.57 -1.56 -11.74
CA VAL A 89 -0.91 -0.82 -12.81
C VAL A 89 0.20 0.05 -12.22
N ASN A 90 1.40 0.01 -12.81
CA ASN A 90 2.46 0.91 -12.39
C ASN A 90 2.03 2.37 -12.66
N PRO A 91 2.10 3.29 -11.68
CA PRO A 91 1.78 4.70 -11.89
C PRO A 91 2.51 5.35 -13.08
N ALA A 92 3.68 4.83 -13.48
CA ALA A 92 4.39 5.27 -14.69
C ALA A 92 3.58 5.10 -15.99
N PHE A 93 2.58 4.21 -16.00
CA PHE A 93 1.67 3.99 -17.13
C PHE A 93 0.27 4.60 -16.92
N VAL A 94 0.04 5.32 -15.82
CA VAL A 94 -1.23 6.00 -15.53
C VAL A 94 -1.10 7.49 -15.86
N ASN A 95 -1.75 7.93 -16.94
CA ASN A 95 -1.93 9.36 -17.19
C ASN A 95 -3.19 9.84 -16.48
N ALA A 96 -3.07 10.35 -15.26
CA ALA A 96 -4.21 10.79 -14.47
C ALA A 96 -5.02 11.94 -15.09
N LEU A 97 -4.42 12.72 -15.99
CA LEU A 97 -5.09 13.83 -16.68
C LEU A 97 -5.89 13.39 -17.92
N ASP A 98 -5.76 12.13 -18.33
CA ASP A 98 -6.46 11.59 -19.50
C ASP A 98 -8.00 11.62 -19.32
N ARG A 99 -8.71 11.63 -20.45
CA ARG A 99 -10.18 11.55 -20.54
C ARG A 99 -10.94 12.62 -19.73
N GLY A 100 -10.35 13.80 -19.59
CA GLY A 100 -10.92 14.84 -18.74
C GLY A 100 -10.62 14.60 -17.26
N GLN A 101 -9.36 14.27 -16.95
CA GLN A 101 -8.84 14.11 -15.60
C GLN A 101 -9.40 12.91 -14.79
N ILE A 102 -9.96 11.92 -15.49
CA ILE A 102 -10.44 10.65 -14.91
C ILE A 102 -9.50 9.48 -15.21
N GLY A 103 -8.30 9.74 -15.73
CA GLY A 103 -7.33 8.70 -16.09
C GLY A 103 -6.87 7.84 -14.89
N TRP A 104 -7.10 8.30 -13.67
CA TRP A 104 -6.94 7.53 -12.44
C TRP A 104 -7.65 6.16 -12.50
N LEU A 105 -8.83 6.08 -13.14
CA LEU A 105 -9.61 4.84 -13.30
C LEU A 105 -8.87 3.76 -14.11
N ALA A 106 -7.86 4.12 -14.91
CA ALA A 106 -7.08 3.15 -15.68
C ALA A 106 -6.18 2.26 -14.79
N GLY A 107 -5.99 2.62 -13.52
CA GLY A 107 -5.21 1.83 -12.57
C GLY A 107 -6.02 1.26 -11.39
N PHE A 108 -7.32 1.54 -11.30
CA PHE A 108 -8.11 1.21 -10.10
C PHE A 108 -8.62 -0.24 -10.10
N ASN A 109 -8.19 -1.01 -9.10
CA ASN A 109 -8.65 -2.37 -8.86
C ASN A 109 -8.45 -2.86 -7.42
N GLU A 110 -8.09 -1.95 -6.52
CA GLU A 110 -7.81 -2.24 -5.13
C GLU A 110 -9.09 -2.48 -4.33
N LEU A 111 -9.01 -3.38 -3.34
CA LEU A 111 -10.00 -3.57 -2.28
C LEU A 111 -10.11 -2.32 -1.40
N LEU A 112 -8.97 -1.68 -1.11
CA LEU A 112 -8.93 -0.41 -0.40
C LEU A 112 -7.90 0.51 -1.05
N CYS A 113 -8.35 1.69 -1.43
CA CYS A 113 -7.51 2.74 -1.98
C CYS A 113 -7.61 4.02 -1.14
N ARG A 114 -6.48 4.71 -0.99
CA ARG A 114 -6.45 6.04 -0.37
C ARG A 114 -6.64 7.09 -1.46
N CYS A 115 -7.71 7.88 -1.36
CA CYS A 115 -7.96 8.99 -2.26
C CYS A 115 -7.68 10.29 -1.50
N GLY A 116 -6.65 11.03 -1.93
CA GLY A 116 -6.01 12.11 -1.17
C GLY A 116 -4.57 12.39 -1.65
N LEU A 117 -3.72 13.03 -0.87
CA LEU A 117 -3.99 13.75 0.39
C LEU A 117 -4.29 15.24 0.16
N ASP A 118 -3.63 15.86 -0.82
CA ASP A 118 -3.78 17.29 -1.14
C ASP A 118 -5.19 17.62 -1.65
N ALA A 119 -5.80 16.68 -2.39
CA ALA A 119 -7.17 16.79 -2.88
C ALA A 119 -7.79 15.40 -3.05
N ASN A 120 -9.12 15.32 -2.97
CA ASN A 120 -9.91 14.14 -3.30
C ASN A 120 -11.21 14.54 -4.02
N GLY A 121 -11.90 13.56 -4.60
CA GLY A 121 -13.21 13.72 -5.20
C GLY A 121 -13.16 13.79 -6.73
N PRO A 122 -14.21 14.34 -7.37
CA PRO A 122 -14.28 14.44 -8.82
C PRO A 122 -13.20 15.36 -9.38
N PRO A 123 -12.81 15.21 -10.66
CA PRO A 123 -11.88 16.14 -11.28
C PRO A 123 -12.44 17.57 -11.32
N GLY A 124 -11.58 18.56 -11.11
CA GLY A 124 -11.96 19.97 -11.03
C GLY A 124 -10.81 20.84 -10.52
N ASP A 125 -10.82 22.14 -10.83
CA ASP A 125 -9.86 23.14 -10.31
C ASP A 125 -8.37 22.74 -10.36
N GLY A 126 -7.97 21.98 -11.38
CA GLY A 126 -6.59 21.51 -11.58
C GLY A 126 -6.23 20.21 -10.86
N ALA A 127 -7.17 19.60 -10.13
CA ALA A 127 -7.04 18.30 -9.50
C ALA A 127 -7.61 17.17 -10.38
N ASN A 128 -6.92 16.04 -10.36
CA ASN A 128 -7.38 14.80 -10.98
C ASN A 128 -8.38 14.07 -10.06
N LEU A 129 -9.12 13.11 -10.64
CA LEU A 129 -9.99 12.23 -9.87
C LEU A 129 -9.22 11.56 -8.72
N HIS A 130 -9.75 11.68 -7.49
CA HIS A 130 -9.25 11.02 -6.28
C HIS A 130 -7.83 11.40 -5.81
N GLY A 131 -7.26 12.49 -6.35
CA GLY A 131 -5.95 12.95 -5.94
C GLY A 131 -4.81 12.04 -6.42
N ARG A 132 -3.67 12.13 -5.74
CA ARG A 132 -2.41 11.55 -6.26
C ARG A 132 -1.86 10.43 -5.40
N ILE A 133 -2.16 10.36 -4.11
CA ILE A 133 -1.44 9.49 -3.16
C ILE A 133 -1.45 8.00 -3.59
N ALA A 134 -2.57 7.51 -4.14
CA ALA A 134 -2.71 6.15 -4.68
C ALA A 134 -1.76 5.82 -5.85
N ASN A 135 -1.24 6.84 -6.54
CA ASN A 135 -0.34 6.71 -7.67
C ASN A 135 1.06 7.27 -7.35
N ILE A 136 1.42 7.38 -6.06
CA ILE A 136 2.78 7.71 -5.61
C ILE A 136 3.38 6.46 -4.95
N PRO A 137 4.52 5.95 -5.46
CA PRO A 137 5.23 4.84 -4.83
C PRO A 137 5.75 5.21 -3.43
N ALA A 138 5.65 4.28 -2.49
CA ALA A 138 6.30 4.42 -1.20
C ALA A 138 7.83 4.48 -1.37
N HIS A 139 8.47 5.45 -0.73
CA HIS A 139 9.93 5.61 -0.77
C HIS A 139 10.64 4.85 0.35
N ARG A 140 9.89 4.37 1.34
CA ARG A 140 10.35 3.48 2.40
C ARG A 140 9.26 2.44 2.70
N VAL A 141 9.65 1.17 2.81
CA VAL A 141 8.77 0.05 3.14
C VAL A 141 9.48 -0.86 4.14
N GLU A 142 8.82 -1.15 5.25
CA GLU A 142 9.36 -1.92 6.36
C GLU A 142 8.37 -2.99 6.80
N VAL A 143 8.91 -4.12 7.24
CA VAL A 143 8.15 -5.21 7.83
C VAL A 143 8.60 -5.41 9.25
N SER A 144 7.66 -5.57 10.17
CA SER A 144 7.93 -6.03 11.52
C SER A 144 7.07 -7.25 11.83
N VAL A 145 7.68 -8.27 12.44
CA VAL A 145 6.97 -9.42 12.98
C VAL A 145 7.28 -9.53 14.46
N ASP A 146 6.29 -9.24 15.28
CA ASP A 146 6.32 -9.49 16.72
C ASP A 146 5.82 -10.91 16.99
N THR A 147 6.57 -11.67 17.77
CA THR A 147 6.23 -13.05 18.15
C THR A 147 5.84 -13.15 19.64
N GLU A 148 5.75 -12.02 20.34
CA GLU A 148 5.24 -11.97 21.71
C GLU A 148 3.71 -11.95 21.75
N GLY A 149 3.16 -12.50 22.83
CA GLY A 149 1.72 -12.63 22.99
C GLY A 149 1.07 -13.41 21.82
N PRO A 150 0.00 -12.89 21.20
CA PRO A 150 -0.65 -13.55 20.07
C PRO A 150 0.14 -13.43 18.75
N GLY A 151 1.24 -12.68 18.72
CA GLY A 151 2.03 -12.40 17.53
C GLY A 151 1.34 -11.43 16.55
N THR A 152 2.11 -10.54 15.92
CA THR A 152 1.58 -9.53 14.99
C THR A 152 2.53 -9.34 13.82
N ILE A 153 1.99 -9.30 12.62
CA ILE A 153 2.68 -8.90 11.40
C ILE A 153 2.26 -7.47 11.07
N ALA A 154 3.22 -6.60 10.74
CA ALA A 154 2.93 -5.26 10.26
C ALA A 154 3.83 -4.88 9.09
N VAL A 155 3.25 -4.16 8.13
CA VAL A 155 3.93 -3.56 6.99
C VAL A 155 3.71 -2.05 7.05
N THR A 156 4.80 -1.29 7.11
CA THR A 156 4.77 0.17 7.19
C THR A 156 5.38 0.77 5.92
N GLY A 157 4.69 1.72 5.31
CA GLY A 157 5.16 2.46 4.15
C GLY A 157 5.14 3.97 4.36
N LEU A 158 6.14 4.66 3.82
CA LEU A 158 6.17 6.12 3.75
C LEU A 158 5.95 6.58 2.31
N VAL A 159 4.96 7.45 2.10
CA VAL A 159 4.60 8.01 0.80
C VAL A 159 4.54 9.53 0.94
N ASP A 160 5.24 10.24 0.06
CA ASP A 160 5.32 11.70 0.11
C ASP A 160 4.61 12.31 -1.09
N GLU A 161 3.54 13.06 -0.82
CA GLU A 161 2.93 13.95 -1.79
C GLU A 161 3.55 15.33 -1.63
N THR A 162 4.64 15.55 -2.38
CA THR A 162 5.44 16.78 -2.30
C THR A 162 5.63 17.41 -3.67
N MET A 163 5.56 18.75 -3.72
CA MET A 163 5.81 19.54 -4.92
C MET A 163 6.42 20.90 -4.54
N MET A 164 7.41 21.36 -5.30
CA MET A 164 7.94 22.72 -5.09
C MET A 164 6.82 23.74 -5.34
N PHE A 165 6.56 24.58 -4.33
CA PHE A 165 5.42 25.52 -4.30
C PHE A 165 4.02 24.87 -4.32
N GLY A 166 3.92 23.58 -4.00
CA GLY A 166 2.65 22.84 -3.90
C GLY A 166 2.56 22.07 -2.58
N PRO A 167 1.86 20.91 -2.55
CA PRO A 167 1.72 20.10 -1.35
C PRO A 167 3.06 19.69 -0.73
N CYS A 168 3.02 19.42 0.56
CA CYS A 168 4.16 18.93 1.33
C CYS A 168 3.67 17.99 2.45
N LEU A 169 2.99 16.92 2.06
CA LEU A 169 2.34 15.97 2.97
C LEU A 169 3.04 14.62 2.91
N ARG A 170 3.25 14.00 4.07
CA ARG A 170 3.74 12.62 4.19
C ARG A 170 2.66 11.74 4.81
N LEU A 171 2.34 10.66 4.12
CA LEU A 171 1.61 9.54 4.65
C LEU A 171 2.59 8.51 5.21
N LYS A 172 2.48 8.19 6.50
CA LYS A 172 3.00 6.94 7.07
C LYS A 172 1.84 5.99 7.24
N SER A 173 1.81 4.92 6.46
CA SER A 173 0.75 3.92 6.51
C SER A 173 1.24 2.62 7.11
N THR A 174 0.58 2.13 8.15
CA THR A 174 0.87 0.85 8.78
C THR A 174 -0.33 -0.07 8.64
N VAL A 175 -0.14 -1.20 7.97
CA VAL A 175 -1.14 -2.27 7.89
C VAL A 175 -0.67 -3.43 8.74
N SER A 176 -1.47 -3.86 9.71
CA SER A 176 -1.10 -4.94 10.63
C SER A 176 -2.21 -5.96 10.84
N THR A 177 -1.81 -7.17 11.22
CA THR A 177 -2.73 -8.24 11.58
C THR A 177 -2.11 -9.15 12.64
N THR A 178 -2.93 -9.62 13.56
CA THR A 178 -2.54 -10.60 14.58
C THR A 178 -2.61 -12.00 13.99
N LEU A 179 -1.71 -12.90 14.38
CA LEU A 179 -1.71 -14.29 13.88
C LEU A 179 -3.06 -14.96 14.15
N GLY A 180 -3.60 -15.66 13.14
CA GLY A 180 -4.90 -16.34 13.20
C GLY A 180 -6.14 -15.42 13.28
N ALA A 181 -5.98 -14.10 13.24
CA ALA A 181 -7.12 -13.18 13.25
C ALA A 181 -7.81 -13.13 11.88
N ASN A 182 -9.11 -12.87 11.86
CA ASN A 182 -9.87 -12.59 10.63
C ASN A 182 -10.00 -11.09 10.34
N SER A 183 -9.08 -10.28 10.88
CA SER A 183 -9.11 -8.84 10.77
C SER A 183 -7.71 -8.29 10.55
N LEU A 184 -7.66 -7.13 9.91
CA LEU A 184 -6.47 -6.29 9.84
C LEU A 184 -6.80 -4.91 10.39
N THR A 185 -5.76 -4.18 10.77
CA THR A 185 -5.84 -2.78 11.22
C THR A 185 -5.00 -1.93 10.30
N ILE A 186 -5.52 -0.77 9.91
CA ILE A 186 -4.80 0.26 9.17
C ILE A 186 -4.63 1.46 10.09
N ILE A 187 -3.40 1.89 10.31
CA ILE A 187 -3.06 3.11 11.04
C ILE A 187 -2.27 4.01 10.10
N ASP A 188 -2.89 5.12 9.73
CA ASP A 188 -2.28 6.12 8.85
C ASP A 188 -2.04 7.41 9.62
N GLU A 189 -0.81 7.91 9.55
CA GLU A 189 -0.38 9.17 10.13
C GLU A 189 -0.02 10.12 8.99
N VAL A 190 -0.74 11.25 8.89
CA VAL A 190 -0.45 12.30 7.91
C VAL A 190 0.32 13.43 8.60
N THR A 191 1.50 13.76 8.07
CA THR A 191 2.33 14.85 8.57
C THR A 191 2.46 15.93 7.50
N ASN A 192 2.13 17.17 7.85
CA ASN A 192 2.50 18.33 7.05
C ASN A 192 3.98 18.67 7.31
N LEU A 193 4.82 18.48 6.29
CA LEU A 193 6.26 18.70 6.35
C LEU A 193 6.65 20.17 6.09
N SER A 194 5.69 21.02 5.72
CA SER A 194 5.94 22.45 5.49
C SER A 194 5.81 23.30 6.74
N ALA A 195 6.30 24.53 6.66
CA ALA A 195 6.13 25.54 7.70
C ALA A 195 4.78 26.30 7.62
N LYS A 196 3.89 25.95 6.69
CA LYS A 196 2.61 26.63 6.47
C LYS A 196 1.45 25.65 6.70
N PRO A 197 0.26 26.13 7.10
CA PRO A 197 -0.95 25.30 7.05
C PRO A 197 -1.16 24.72 5.65
N ALA A 198 -1.70 23.51 5.59
CA ALA A 198 -2.04 22.82 4.35
C ALA A 198 -3.44 22.21 4.51
N ASP A 199 -4.17 22.15 3.40
CA ASP A 199 -5.43 21.41 3.34
C ASP A 199 -5.14 19.90 3.29
N LEU A 200 -6.11 19.11 3.76
CA LEU A 200 -6.01 17.65 3.79
C LEU A 200 -7.39 17.07 3.50
N GLU A 201 -7.46 16.24 2.48
CA GLU A 201 -8.61 15.43 2.14
C GLU A 201 -8.20 13.97 2.04
N LEU A 202 -8.97 13.08 2.69
CA LEU A 202 -8.71 11.65 2.63
C LEU A 202 -10.01 10.86 2.66
N LEU A 203 -10.17 9.99 1.68
CA LEU A 203 -11.19 8.95 1.62
C LEU A 203 -10.50 7.58 1.57
N TYR A 204 -10.97 6.66 2.40
CA TYR A 204 -10.65 5.24 2.30
C TYR A 204 -11.74 4.61 1.42
N HIS A 205 -11.43 4.47 0.13
CA HIS A 205 -12.36 3.98 -0.88
C HIS A 205 -12.30 2.45 -0.98
#